data_AF-A0A6C1E5J7-F1
#
_entry.id   AF-A0A6C1E5J7-F1
#
_cell.length_a   1.000
_cell.length_b   1.000
_cell.length_c   1.000
_cell.angle_alpha   90.00
_cell.angle_beta   90.00
_cell.angle_gamma   90.00
#
_symmetry.space_group_name_H-M   'P 1'
#
loop_
_entity.id
_entity.type
_entity.pdbx_description
1 polymer ?
#
loop_
_entity_poly.entity_id
_entity_poly.type
_entity_poly.pdbx_seq_one_letter_code
_entity_poly.pdbx_strand_id
1 'polypeptide(L)'
;MEKRSVGVKIPDAPPTYIKLDQNEKFLYITSKTNYASYQIAAIISYPGMEDVPNVNLENGKLPSEDNKLALLLHGSQSHKSAIYQTLLAKRLVQSGYWVLRIDFRGQGDSTNNYDAAIGRTLDQDLEGMSVVYQTMLDRSVREQLYKTDTISLGVIVAHSRGSLAMFKFCLKLLSMEYPLPSHLINCAGRYDGKGLIERCSRLHPNWEKEGGFWANGPRYGEYNNFWIPSSETYSIANVCVPDFATIPPTCSVMSCYGTCDHVVPLSAASNYAKLFEGRHTLKLIENADHNYYGIEDDPNELNLPTRRGRVNYSPLVADLIMEYLNNT
;
A
#
# COMPACT_ATOMS: atom_id res chain seq x y z
N MET A 1 -9.68 -16.53 8.84
CA MET A 1 -8.49 -16.73 7.96
C MET A 1 -7.91 -18.06 8.38
N GLU A 2 -7.75 -18.98 7.45
CA GLU A 2 -7.07 -20.24 7.73
C GLU A 2 -5.68 -19.93 8.31
N LYS A 3 -5.34 -20.56 9.44
CA LYS A 3 -3.97 -20.50 9.98
C LYS A 3 -3.04 -21.11 8.93
N ARG A 4 -2.39 -20.26 8.15
CA ARG A 4 -1.35 -20.67 7.21
C ARG A 4 -0.02 -20.68 7.95
N SER A 5 0.86 -21.61 7.59
CA SER A 5 2.23 -21.55 8.06
C SER A 5 2.90 -20.33 7.40
N VAL A 6 3.15 -19.30 8.22
CA VAL A 6 3.89 -18.11 7.83
C VAL A 6 5.33 -18.25 8.32
N GLY A 7 6.28 -17.76 7.52
CA GLY A 7 7.68 -17.66 7.88
C GLY A 7 8.30 -16.41 7.30
N VAL A 8 9.50 -16.06 7.76
CA VAL A 8 10.26 -14.93 7.24
C VAL A 8 11.67 -15.40 6.88
N LYS A 9 12.10 -15.04 5.67
CA LYS A 9 13.46 -15.24 5.18
C LYS A 9 14.12 -13.87 4.98
N ILE A 10 15.17 -13.62 5.74
CA ILE A 10 16.03 -12.45 5.59
C ILE A 10 17.28 -12.94 4.83
N PRO A 11 17.48 -12.55 3.56
CA PRO A 11 18.70 -12.91 2.83
C PRO A 11 19.92 -12.18 3.40
N ASP A 12 21.11 -12.75 3.21
CA ASP A 12 22.38 -12.17 3.70
C ASP A 12 22.64 -10.78 3.10
N ALA A 13 22.20 -10.55 1.86
CA ALA A 13 22.22 -9.27 1.19
C ALA A 13 20.94 -9.04 0.37
N PRO A 14 20.43 -7.80 0.28
CA PRO A 14 19.36 -7.46 -0.64
C PRO A 14 19.84 -7.56 -2.11
N PRO A 15 18.93 -7.68 -3.09
CA PRO A 15 19.26 -7.44 -4.50
C PRO A 15 19.99 -6.11 -4.69
N THR A 16 20.97 -6.06 -5.59
CA THR A 16 21.91 -4.93 -5.72
C THR A 16 21.26 -3.58 -6.10
N TYR A 17 20.09 -3.62 -6.73
CA TYR A 17 19.30 -2.43 -7.07
C TYR A 17 18.43 -1.92 -5.91
N ILE A 18 18.29 -2.69 -4.82
CA ILE A 18 17.58 -2.25 -3.63
C ILE A 18 18.55 -1.51 -2.71
N LYS A 19 18.29 -0.22 -2.52
CA LYS A 19 18.99 0.61 -1.55
C LYS A 19 18.16 0.66 -0.27
N LEU A 20 18.81 0.31 0.84
CA LEU A 20 18.21 0.29 2.17
C LEU A 20 18.84 1.41 3.01
N ASP A 21 18.04 2.09 3.83
CA ASP A 21 18.57 2.92 4.91
C ASP A 21 19.07 2.04 6.08
N GLN A 22 19.82 2.63 7.02
CA GLN A 22 20.43 1.91 8.15
C GLN A 22 19.42 1.15 9.02
N ASN A 23 18.19 1.66 9.10
CA ASN A 23 17.09 1.11 9.87
C ASN A 23 16.12 0.29 9.00
N GLU A 24 16.56 -0.20 7.84
CA GLU A 24 15.77 -1.01 6.93
C GLU A 24 16.37 -2.40 6.72
N LYS A 25 15.50 -3.38 6.52
CA LYS A 25 15.88 -4.73 6.07
C LYS A 25 14.98 -5.19 4.95
N PHE A 26 15.57 -5.76 3.92
CA PHE A 26 14.84 -6.51 2.90
C PHE A 26 14.56 -7.93 3.40
N LEU A 27 13.36 -8.45 3.14
CA LEU A 27 12.96 -9.78 3.53
C LEU A 27 11.92 -10.36 2.57
N TYR A 28 11.75 -11.68 2.66
CA TYR A 28 10.62 -12.39 2.09
C TYR A 28 9.73 -12.93 3.20
N ILE A 29 8.45 -12.58 3.15
CA ILE A 29 7.43 -13.23 3.96
C ILE A 29 6.93 -14.44 3.17
N THR A 30 7.11 -15.63 3.71
CA THR A 30 6.88 -16.89 3.03
C THR A 30 5.63 -17.56 3.55
N SER A 31 4.83 -18.15 2.65
CA SER A 31 3.69 -18.98 3.00
C SER A 31 3.53 -20.09 1.98
N LYS A 32 2.69 -21.08 2.29
CA LYS A 32 2.31 -22.15 1.37
C LYS A 32 0.80 -22.10 1.10
N THR A 33 0.42 -22.44 -0.12
CA THR A 33 -0.92 -22.91 -0.45
C THR A 33 -0.90 -24.44 -0.49
N ASN A 34 -2.06 -25.07 -0.72
CA ASN A 34 -2.13 -26.53 -0.94
C ASN A 34 -1.28 -27.01 -2.14
N TYR A 35 -0.87 -26.10 -3.03
CA TYR A 35 -0.22 -26.43 -4.29
C TYR A 35 1.21 -25.89 -4.42
N ALA A 36 1.55 -24.76 -3.78
CA ALA A 36 2.87 -24.15 -3.94
C ALA A 36 3.27 -23.25 -2.76
N SER A 37 4.59 -23.14 -2.54
CA SER A 37 5.17 -22.10 -1.69
C SER A 37 5.24 -20.79 -2.48
N TYR A 38 5.01 -19.66 -1.80
CA TYR A 38 5.15 -18.33 -2.39
C TYR A 38 5.76 -17.35 -1.38
N GLN A 39 6.27 -16.25 -1.91
CA GLN A 39 7.01 -15.25 -1.16
C GLN A 39 6.49 -13.86 -1.52
N ILE A 40 6.24 -13.05 -0.49
CA ILE A 40 5.96 -11.62 -0.58
C ILE A 40 7.25 -10.89 -0.21
N ALA A 41 7.87 -10.23 -1.18
CA ALA A 41 9.01 -9.38 -0.94
C ALA A 41 8.58 -8.13 -0.17
N ALA A 42 9.32 -7.78 0.86
CA ALA A 42 9.05 -6.63 1.70
C ALA A 42 10.34 -5.92 2.10
N ILE A 43 10.20 -4.64 2.44
CA ILE A 43 11.18 -3.91 3.24
C ILE A 43 10.51 -3.56 4.55
N ILE A 44 11.13 -3.97 5.65
CA ILE A 44 10.78 -3.50 6.98
C ILE A 44 11.66 -2.31 7.33
N SER A 45 11.05 -1.20 7.72
CA SER A 45 11.71 -0.06 8.36
C SER A 45 11.30 -0.05 9.84
N TYR A 46 12.24 0.21 10.73
CA TYR A 46 11.99 0.20 12.18
C TYR A 46 12.49 1.48 12.86
N PRO A 47 11.83 1.94 13.94
CA PRO A 47 12.31 3.07 14.72
C PRO A 47 13.71 2.75 15.27
N GLY A 48 14.63 3.73 15.20
CA GLY A 48 15.93 3.60 15.85
C GLY A 48 15.72 3.43 17.35
N MET A 49 16.45 2.51 17.99
CA MET A 49 16.39 2.36 19.45
C MET A 49 16.90 3.62 20.19
N GLU A 50 17.62 4.52 19.50
CA GLU A 50 18.14 5.79 20.03
C GLU A 50 17.30 7.01 19.62
N ASP A 51 16.38 6.87 18.65
CA ASP A 51 15.62 7.98 18.04
C ASP A 51 14.27 8.26 18.72
N VAL A 52 13.98 7.61 19.85
CA VAL A 52 12.94 8.10 20.75
C VAL A 52 13.52 9.36 21.38
N PRO A 53 12.98 10.57 21.13
CA PRO A 53 13.43 11.74 21.85
C PRO A 53 13.41 11.39 23.33
N ASN A 54 14.44 11.78 24.08
CA ASN A 54 14.37 11.83 25.54
C ASN A 54 13.20 12.75 25.92
N VAL A 55 11.98 12.23 25.86
CA VAL A 55 10.81 12.81 26.47
C VAL A 55 11.09 12.64 27.94
N ASN A 56 11.43 13.76 28.58
CA ASN A 56 11.71 13.92 29.99
C ASN A 56 11.12 12.78 30.83
N LEU A 57 12.01 11.97 31.40
CA LEU A 57 11.74 10.88 32.33
C LEU A 57 11.09 11.36 33.66
N GLU A 58 10.48 12.55 33.70
CA GLU A 58 9.76 13.06 34.86
C GLU A 58 8.32 12.56 34.96
N ASN A 59 7.77 11.91 33.92
CA ASN A 59 6.38 11.40 33.94
C ASN A 59 6.22 9.89 33.81
N GLY A 60 7.29 9.10 33.87
CA GLY A 60 7.20 7.62 33.97
C GLY A 60 6.43 6.91 32.85
N LYS A 61 6.15 7.56 31.71
CA LYS A 61 5.58 6.91 30.54
C LYS A 61 6.69 6.31 29.68
N LEU A 62 6.75 4.99 29.64
CA LEU A 62 7.52 4.21 28.67
C LEU A 62 7.16 4.63 27.22
N PRO A 63 8.05 4.42 26.23
CA PRO A 63 7.68 4.46 24.82
C PRO A 63 6.42 3.61 24.63
N SER A 64 5.41 4.13 23.91
CA SER A 64 4.03 3.62 23.89
C SER A 64 3.94 2.10 24.04
N GLU A 65 3.18 1.62 25.02
CA GLU A 65 3.05 0.19 25.35
C GLU A 65 2.58 -0.70 24.17
N ASP A 66 2.09 -0.11 23.07
CA ASP A 66 1.71 -0.81 21.85
C ASP A 66 2.60 -0.43 20.65
N ASN A 67 3.48 -1.34 20.23
CA ASN A 67 4.15 -1.22 18.94
C ASN A 67 3.09 -1.17 17.83
N LYS A 68 3.19 -0.18 16.93
CA LYS A 68 2.27 -0.04 15.80
C LYS A 68 2.97 -0.34 14.48
N LEU A 69 2.32 -1.16 13.66
CA LEU A 69 2.70 -1.42 12.28
C LEU A 69 1.93 -0.49 11.34
N ALA A 70 2.66 0.14 10.42
CA ALA A 70 2.15 0.77 9.22
C ALA A 70 2.39 -0.15 8.02
N LEU A 71 1.34 -0.48 7.28
CA LEU A 71 1.43 -1.28 6.05
C LEU A 71 1.27 -0.39 4.82
N LEU A 72 2.28 -0.33 3.95
CA LEU A 72 2.25 0.46 2.71
C LEU A 72 2.06 -0.45 1.49
N LEU A 73 1.05 -0.11 0.67
CA LEU A 73 0.59 -0.91 -0.47
C LEU A 73 0.68 -0.12 -1.78
N HIS A 74 1.31 -0.71 -2.80
CA HIS A 74 1.40 -0.09 -4.13
C HIS A 74 0.22 -0.48 -5.05
N GLY A 75 0.05 0.28 -6.14
CA GLY A 75 -0.98 0.04 -7.16
C GLY A 75 -0.60 -1.00 -8.22
N SER A 76 -1.25 -0.94 -9.38
CA SER A 76 -0.89 -1.75 -10.55
C SER A 76 0.44 -1.30 -11.16
N GLN A 77 1.20 -2.23 -11.75
CA GLN A 77 2.44 -1.93 -12.49
C GLN A 77 3.45 -1.10 -11.66
N SER A 78 3.59 -1.44 -10.38
CA SER A 78 4.33 -0.64 -9.39
C SER A 78 5.07 -1.55 -8.40
N HIS A 79 5.74 -0.95 -7.41
CA HIS A 79 6.53 -1.67 -6.40
C HIS A 79 6.60 -0.92 -5.06
N LYS A 80 7.07 -1.61 -4.02
CA LYS A 80 7.17 -1.18 -2.60
C LYS A 80 8.02 0.06 -2.31
N SER A 81 8.72 0.61 -3.30
CA SER A 81 9.54 1.83 -3.15
C SER A 81 9.13 2.91 -4.14
N ALA A 82 7.96 2.76 -4.78
CA ALA A 82 7.45 3.71 -5.75
C ALA A 82 6.80 4.92 -5.05
N ILE A 83 6.77 6.04 -5.78
CA ILE A 83 6.02 7.25 -5.40
C ILE A 83 6.49 7.79 -4.05
N TYR A 84 5.59 7.90 -3.07
CA TYR A 84 5.85 8.46 -1.75
C TYR A 84 6.27 7.40 -0.72
N GLN A 85 6.24 6.11 -1.05
CA GLN A 85 6.33 5.06 -0.03
C GLN A 85 7.64 5.08 0.78
N THR A 86 8.79 5.29 0.13
CA THR A 86 10.09 5.38 0.84
C THR A 86 10.13 6.59 1.77
N LEU A 87 9.63 7.74 1.32
CA LEU A 87 9.63 8.97 2.12
C LEU A 87 8.63 8.88 3.28
N LEU A 88 7.44 8.34 3.03
CA LEU A 88 6.43 8.12 4.05
C LEU A 88 6.92 7.16 5.13
N ALA A 89 7.58 6.07 4.75
CA ALA A 89 8.15 5.14 5.72
C ALA A 89 9.17 5.81 6.65
N LYS A 90 10.04 6.69 6.12
CA LYS A 90 10.97 7.47 6.97
C LYS A 90 10.23 8.30 8.01
N ARG A 91 9.17 9.01 7.60
CA ARG A 91 8.36 9.84 8.51
C ARG A 91 7.59 9.02 9.54
N LEU A 92 7.01 7.89 9.12
CA LEU A 92 6.31 6.98 10.03
C LEU A 92 7.26 6.38 11.08
N VAL A 93 8.46 5.96 10.67
CA VAL A 93 9.52 5.51 11.58
C VAL A 93 9.87 6.59 12.61
N GLN A 94 10.04 7.84 12.17
CA GLN A 94 10.33 8.97 13.06
C GLN A 94 9.19 9.22 14.07
N SER A 95 7.97 8.80 13.75
CA SER A 95 6.82 8.81 14.66
C SER A 95 6.62 7.49 15.42
N GLY A 96 7.61 6.60 15.42
CA GLY A 96 7.61 5.37 16.23
C GLY A 96 6.95 4.15 15.58
N TYR A 97 6.55 4.21 14.31
CA TYR A 97 5.96 3.06 13.62
C TYR A 97 7.02 2.08 13.13
N TRP A 98 6.71 0.79 13.29
CA TRP A 98 7.24 -0.23 12.39
C TRP A 98 6.56 -0.05 11.03
N VAL A 99 7.30 -0.16 9.93
CA VAL A 99 6.73 0.03 8.59
C VAL A 99 7.06 -1.18 7.73
N LEU A 100 6.04 -1.80 7.14
CA LEU A 100 6.21 -2.79 6.08
C LEU A 100 5.76 -2.22 4.75
N ARG A 101 6.67 -2.19 3.79
CA ARG A 101 6.36 -1.92 2.38
C ARG A 101 6.46 -3.23 1.63
N ILE A 102 5.41 -3.66 0.95
CA ILE A 102 5.36 -4.97 0.29
C ILE A 102 5.21 -4.85 -1.21
N ASP A 103 5.72 -5.83 -1.95
CA ASP A 103 5.34 -6.06 -3.34
C ASP A 103 4.22 -7.10 -3.40
N PHE A 104 3.17 -6.84 -4.15
CA PHE A 104 2.17 -7.87 -4.42
C PHE A 104 2.72 -8.96 -5.35
N ARG A 105 2.07 -10.12 -5.38
CA ARG A 105 2.47 -11.20 -6.30
C ARG A 105 2.42 -10.72 -7.75
N GLY A 106 3.36 -11.24 -8.55
CA GLY A 106 3.58 -10.81 -9.93
C GLY A 106 4.14 -9.39 -10.06
N GLN A 107 4.56 -8.73 -8.97
CA GLN A 107 5.08 -7.35 -8.98
C GLN A 107 6.40 -7.26 -8.21
N GLY A 108 7.22 -6.26 -8.56
CA GLY A 108 8.48 -5.96 -7.87
C GLY A 108 9.36 -7.20 -7.73
N ASP A 109 9.62 -7.62 -6.49
CA ASP A 109 10.49 -8.76 -6.15
C ASP A 109 9.74 -9.97 -5.59
N SER A 110 8.40 -9.92 -5.49
CA SER A 110 7.57 -11.02 -4.98
C SER A 110 7.49 -12.19 -5.95
N THR A 111 7.04 -13.36 -5.51
CA THR A 111 6.77 -14.51 -6.40
C THR A 111 5.76 -14.14 -7.49
N ASN A 112 5.82 -14.81 -8.65
CA ASN A 112 4.84 -14.67 -9.72
C ASN A 112 3.41 -14.96 -9.25
N ASN A 113 2.45 -14.55 -10.08
CA ASN A 113 1.06 -14.93 -9.92
C ASN A 113 0.91 -16.45 -9.93
N TYR A 114 -0.15 -16.95 -9.31
CA TYR A 114 -0.43 -18.39 -9.26
C TYR A 114 -0.60 -19.00 -10.66
N ASP A 115 -1.24 -18.24 -11.54
CA ASP A 115 -1.46 -18.57 -12.93
C ASP A 115 -1.23 -17.29 -13.75
N ALA A 116 -0.34 -17.35 -14.73
CA ALA A 116 -0.06 -16.24 -15.62
C ALA A 116 -1.26 -15.91 -16.54
N ALA A 117 -2.13 -16.88 -16.83
CA ALA A 117 -3.36 -16.67 -17.60
C ALA A 117 -4.46 -15.96 -16.81
N ILE A 118 -4.37 -15.93 -15.47
CA ILE A 118 -5.33 -15.23 -14.61
C ILE A 118 -4.75 -13.92 -14.06
N GLY A 119 -3.43 -13.86 -13.90
CA GLY A 119 -2.75 -12.64 -13.46
C GLY A 119 -2.92 -12.37 -11.98
N ARG A 120 -2.70 -11.12 -11.59
CA ARG A 120 -2.77 -10.64 -10.21
C ARG A 120 -4.23 -10.29 -9.92
N THR A 121 -4.98 -11.14 -9.25
CA THR A 121 -6.37 -10.83 -8.85
C THR A 121 -6.44 -10.13 -7.49
N LEU A 122 -7.58 -9.50 -7.18
CA LEU A 122 -7.80 -8.94 -5.85
C LEU A 122 -7.73 -9.99 -4.75
N ASP A 123 -8.27 -11.19 -4.98
CA ASP A 123 -8.18 -12.28 -4.00
C ASP A 123 -6.72 -12.62 -3.69
N GLN A 124 -5.85 -12.64 -4.70
CA GLN A 124 -4.43 -12.86 -4.50
C GLN A 124 -3.74 -11.73 -3.73
N ASP A 125 -4.18 -10.48 -3.92
CA ASP A 125 -3.73 -9.36 -3.09
C ASP A 125 -4.15 -9.58 -1.62
N LEU A 126 -5.39 -10.01 -1.38
CA LEU A 126 -5.91 -10.32 -0.04
C LEU A 126 -5.20 -11.52 0.61
N GLU A 127 -4.78 -12.52 -0.17
CA GLU A 127 -3.94 -13.61 0.33
C GLU A 127 -2.57 -13.11 0.79
N GLY A 128 -1.92 -12.26 -0.02
CA GLY A 128 -0.64 -11.65 0.33
C GLY A 128 -0.74 -10.81 1.60
N MET A 129 -1.77 -9.96 1.69
CA MET A 129 -2.04 -9.15 2.89
C MET A 129 -2.37 -10.00 4.12
N SER A 130 -3.13 -11.08 3.95
CA SER A 130 -3.39 -12.05 5.02
C SER A 130 -2.10 -12.65 5.59
N VAL A 131 -1.16 -13.04 4.72
CA VAL A 131 0.14 -13.57 5.17
C VAL A 131 0.98 -12.50 5.88
N VAL A 132 0.99 -11.27 5.37
CA VAL A 132 1.67 -10.14 6.03
C VAL A 132 1.08 -9.92 7.42
N TYR A 133 -0.23 -9.89 7.57
CA TYR A 133 -0.90 -9.72 8.86
C TYR A 133 -0.60 -10.89 9.83
N GLN A 134 -0.48 -12.12 9.33
CA GLN A 134 -0.09 -13.28 10.15
C GLN A 134 1.31 -13.13 10.77
N THR A 135 2.22 -12.36 10.17
CA THR A 135 3.56 -12.12 10.77
C THR A 135 3.48 -11.45 12.14
N MET A 136 2.41 -10.70 12.42
CA MET A 136 2.19 -10.06 13.71
C MET A 136 1.49 -10.97 14.72
N LEU A 137 0.71 -11.93 14.23
CA LEU A 137 -0.06 -12.86 15.06
C LEU A 137 0.76 -14.05 15.51
N ASP A 138 1.63 -14.56 14.63
CA ASP A 138 2.53 -15.66 14.94
C ASP A 138 3.67 -15.16 15.84
N ARG A 139 3.77 -15.72 17.04
CA ARG A 139 4.75 -15.29 18.05
C ARG A 139 6.19 -15.40 17.56
N SER A 140 6.55 -16.52 16.93
CA SER A 140 7.92 -16.78 16.48
C SER A 140 8.33 -15.80 15.39
N VAL A 141 7.44 -15.60 14.40
CA VAL A 141 7.68 -14.62 13.33
C VAL A 141 7.68 -13.19 13.87
N ARG A 142 6.80 -12.87 14.82
CA ARG A 142 6.72 -11.55 15.43
C ARG A 142 8.01 -11.19 16.17
N GLU A 143 8.51 -12.10 17.01
CA GLU A 143 9.78 -11.93 17.73
C GLU A 143 10.95 -11.79 16.74
N GLN A 144 10.98 -12.60 15.68
CA GLN A 144 12.02 -12.54 14.65
C GLN A 144 12.01 -11.21 13.87
N LEU A 145 10.83 -10.73 13.47
CA LEU A 145 10.68 -9.61 12.54
C LEU A 145 10.63 -8.25 13.26
N TYR A 146 9.87 -8.17 14.35
CA TYR A 146 9.60 -6.92 15.07
C TYR A 146 10.29 -6.83 16.42
N LYS A 147 11.00 -7.89 16.87
CA LYS A 147 11.73 -7.92 18.15
C LYS A 147 10.86 -7.49 19.35
N THR A 148 9.59 -7.85 19.32
CA THR A 148 8.61 -7.47 20.34
C THR A 148 7.56 -8.56 20.54
N ASP A 149 7.02 -8.65 21.75
CA ASP A 149 5.92 -9.55 22.10
C ASP A 149 4.55 -8.98 21.74
N THR A 150 4.44 -7.67 21.48
CA THR A 150 3.18 -7.00 21.14
C THR A 150 3.37 -6.13 19.91
N ILE A 151 2.48 -6.26 18.92
CA ILE A 151 2.38 -5.35 17.79
C ILE A 151 0.95 -5.33 17.26
N SER A 152 0.44 -4.16 16.91
CA SER A 152 -0.89 -3.96 16.34
C SER A 152 -0.81 -3.27 14.98
N LEU A 153 -1.80 -3.48 14.11
CA LEU A 153 -1.83 -2.85 12.79
C LEU A 153 -2.46 -1.48 13.00
N GLY A 154 -1.68 -0.41 13.00
CA GLY A 154 -2.18 0.93 13.30
C GLY A 154 -2.76 1.62 12.05
N VAL A 155 -2.08 1.50 10.92
CA VAL A 155 -2.46 2.18 9.68
C VAL A 155 -2.15 1.33 8.46
N ILE A 156 -3.03 1.39 7.46
CA ILE A 156 -2.72 0.94 6.10
C ILE A 156 -2.76 2.18 5.19
N VAL A 157 -1.71 2.36 4.39
CA VAL A 157 -1.65 3.40 3.35
C VAL A 157 -1.53 2.72 2.01
N ALA A 158 -2.41 3.08 1.08
CA ALA A 158 -2.53 2.35 -0.16
C ALA A 158 -2.70 3.28 -1.36
N HIS A 159 -2.01 2.95 -2.45
CA HIS A 159 -2.09 3.70 -3.70
C HIS A 159 -2.91 2.97 -4.76
N SER A 160 -3.78 3.69 -5.46
CA SER A 160 -4.49 3.23 -6.65
C SER A 160 -5.23 1.91 -6.42
N ARG A 161 -4.92 0.85 -7.18
CA ARG A 161 -5.42 -0.52 -6.95
C ARG A 161 -5.26 -1.00 -5.50
N GLY A 162 -4.15 -0.64 -4.85
CA GLY A 162 -3.88 -0.98 -3.46
C GLY A 162 -4.99 -0.52 -2.51
N SER A 163 -5.67 0.60 -2.80
CA SER A 163 -6.78 1.10 -1.97
C SER A 163 -7.96 0.16 -1.94
N LEU A 164 -8.29 -0.48 -3.06
CA LEU A 164 -9.35 -1.49 -3.11
C LEU A 164 -8.97 -2.75 -2.33
N ALA A 165 -7.70 -3.17 -2.41
CA ALA A 165 -7.17 -4.26 -1.60
C ALA A 165 -7.21 -3.94 -0.10
N MET A 166 -6.83 -2.73 0.30
CA MET A 166 -6.91 -2.24 1.68
C MET A 166 -8.33 -2.32 2.23
N PHE A 167 -9.33 -1.77 1.52
CA PHE A 167 -10.71 -1.77 2.01
C PHE A 167 -11.31 -3.17 2.03
N LYS A 168 -11.11 -3.99 0.99
CA LYS A 168 -11.58 -5.40 1.01
C LYS A 168 -10.87 -6.21 2.10
N PHE A 169 -9.60 -5.95 2.38
CA PHE A 169 -8.89 -6.59 3.48
C PHE A 169 -9.48 -6.21 4.84
N CYS A 170 -9.83 -4.94 5.03
CA CYS A 170 -10.51 -4.48 6.24
C CYS A 170 -11.86 -5.19 6.44
N LEU A 171 -12.66 -5.35 5.37
CA LEU A 171 -13.91 -6.13 5.45
C LEU A 171 -13.66 -7.60 5.81
N LYS A 172 -12.59 -8.20 5.29
CA LYS A 172 -12.19 -9.58 5.61
C LYS A 172 -11.78 -9.73 7.08
N LEU A 173 -11.03 -8.76 7.63
CA LEU A 173 -10.70 -8.75 9.05
C LEU A 173 -11.96 -8.62 9.90
N LEU A 174 -12.87 -7.71 9.53
CA LEU A 174 -14.14 -7.50 10.21
C LEU A 174 -15.01 -8.76 10.24
N SER A 175 -15.19 -9.44 9.10
CA SER A 175 -16.00 -10.66 9.02
C SER A 175 -15.42 -11.83 9.82
N MET A 176 -14.15 -11.74 10.20
CA MET A 176 -13.43 -12.75 10.98
C MET A 176 -13.18 -12.29 12.42
N GLU A 177 -13.76 -11.16 12.82
CA GLU A 177 -13.63 -10.58 14.17
C GLU A 177 -12.18 -10.30 14.60
N TYR A 178 -11.30 -9.98 13.64
CA TYR A 178 -9.94 -9.52 13.94
C TYR A 178 -9.91 -8.01 14.19
N PRO A 179 -8.96 -7.52 15.02
CA PRO A 179 -8.72 -6.10 15.19
C PRO A 179 -8.49 -5.41 13.84
N LEU A 180 -9.14 -4.26 13.66
CA LEU A 180 -9.00 -3.44 12.47
C LEU A 180 -7.93 -2.36 12.68
N PRO A 181 -7.29 -1.87 11.60
CA PRO A 181 -6.46 -0.69 11.68
C PRO A 181 -7.25 0.55 12.10
N SER A 182 -6.63 1.42 12.88
CA SER A 182 -7.23 2.70 13.30
C SER A 182 -7.40 3.68 12.14
N HIS A 183 -6.49 3.63 11.16
CA HIS A 183 -6.49 4.55 10.03
C HIS A 183 -6.35 3.82 8.69
N LEU A 184 -7.15 4.24 7.71
CA LEU A 184 -7.11 3.77 6.32
C LEU A 184 -6.83 4.98 5.41
N ILE A 185 -5.70 4.98 4.73
CA ILE A 185 -5.27 6.10 3.88
C ILE A 185 -5.34 5.69 2.40
N ASN A 186 -6.31 6.24 1.70
CA ASN A 186 -6.58 6.00 0.28
C ASN A 186 -5.92 7.07 -0.60
N CYS A 187 -4.85 6.71 -1.31
CA CYS A 187 -4.15 7.59 -2.23
C CYS A 187 -4.52 7.25 -3.68
N ALA A 188 -5.21 8.15 -4.38
CA ALA A 188 -5.59 7.99 -5.78
C ALA A 188 -6.39 6.69 -6.09
N GLY A 189 -7.19 6.20 -5.14
CA GLY A 189 -7.99 4.99 -5.32
C GLY A 189 -9.22 5.20 -6.21
N ARG A 190 -9.50 4.23 -7.07
CA ARG A 190 -10.71 4.25 -7.91
C ARG A 190 -11.97 3.93 -7.08
N TYR A 191 -13.09 4.56 -7.44
CA TYR A 191 -14.40 4.29 -6.83
C TYR A 191 -15.29 3.43 -7.74
N ASP A 192 -15.30 3.67 -9.05
CA ASP A 192 -16.15 2.93 -10.00
C ASP A 192 -15.33 1.98 -10.89
N GLY A 193 -15.82 0.75 -11.07
CA GLY A 193 -15.22 -0.23 -11.96
C GLY A 193 -15.48 0.04 -13.44
N LYS A 194 -16.62 0.65 -13.78
CA LYS A 194 -17.01 0.95 -15.17
C LYS A 194 -15.97 1.81 -15.88
N GLY A 195 -15.48 2.86 -15.24
CA GLY A 195 -14.45 3.74 -15.79
C GLY A 195 -13.08 3.07 -15.95
N LEU A 196 -12.82 1.95 -15.24
CA LEU A 196 -11.62 1.14 -15.51
C LEU A 196 -11.78 0.40 -16.83
N ILE A 197 -12.93 -0.25 -17.03
CA ILE A 197 -13.25 -0.96 -18.28
C ILE A 197 -13.23 0.01 -19.48
N GLU A 198 -13.88 1.17 -19.36
CA GLU A 198 -13.88 2.20 -20.40
C GLU A 198 -12.47 2.69 -20.74
N ARG A 199 -11.61 2.87 -19.73
CA ARG A 199 -10.20 3.23 -19.94
C ARG A 199 -9.45 2.12 -20.66
N CYS A 200 -9.60 0.87 -20.23
CA CYS A 200 -8.96 -0.29 -20.87
C CYS A 200 -9.39 -0.39 -22.34
N SER A 201 -10.68 -0.31 -22.64
CA SER A 201 -11.19 -0.37 -24.02
C SER A 201 -10.73 0.83 -24.86
N ARG A 202 -10.53 2.01 -24.27
CA ARG A 202 -9.97 3.17 -25.00
C ARG A 202 -8.48 3.01 -25.32
N LEU A 203 -7.69 2.47 -24.40
CA LEU A 203 -6.24 2.32 -24.57
C LEU A 203 -5.87 1.05 -25.36
N HIS A 204 -6.70 0.01 -25.26
CA HIS A 204 -6.48 -1.31 -25.83
C HIS A 204 -7.79 -1.84 -26.45
N PRO A 205 -8.26 -1.33 -27.60
CA PRO A 205 -9.60 -1.61 -28.13
C PRO A 205 -9.99 -3.09 -28.30
N ASN A 206 -9.01 -3.98 -28.50
CA ASN A 206 -9.25 -5.41 -28.70
C ASN A 206 -9.01 -6.27 -27.45
N TRP A 207 -8.73 -5.68 -26.29
CA TRP A 207 -8.25 -6.42 -25.11
C TRP A 207 -9.21 -7.52 -24.64
N GLU A 208 -10.53 -7.31 -24.74
CA GLU A 208 -11.51 -8.34 -24.35
C GLU A 208 -11.44 -9.55 -25.27
N LYS A 209 -11.31 -9.32 -26.59
CA LYS A 209 -11.17 -10.40 -27.60
C LYS A 209 -9.83 -11.12 -27.48
N GLU A 210 -8.78 -10.38 -27.15
CA GLU A 210 -7.42 -10.91 -26.99
C GLU A 210 -7.20 -11.54 -25.61
N GLY A 211 -8.14 -11.37 -24.67
CA GLY A 211 -8.07 -11.91 -23.31
C GLY A 211 -7.15 -11.14 -22.36
N GLY A 212 -6.81 -9.89 -22.69
CA GLY A 212 -5.87 -9.06 -21.92
C GLY A 212 -5.15 -8.02 -22.77
N PHE A 213 -4.09 -7.44 -22.23
CA PHE A 213 -3.21 -6.50 -22.94
C PHE A 213 -1.78 -6.54 -22.39
N TRP A 214 -0.81 -6.13 -23.21
CA TRP A 214 0.58 -5.98 -22.77
C TRP A 214 0.77 -4.67 -22.01
N ALA A 215 1.50 -4.75 -20.90
CA ALA A 215 1.89 -3.61 -20.09
C ALA A 215 3.38 -3.65 -19.77
N ASN A 216 3.95 -2.49 -19.46
CA ASN A 216 5.35 -2.36 -19.06
C ASN A 216 5.42 -1.90 -17.60
N GLY A 217 6.20 -2.59 -16.78
CA GLY A 217 6.29 -2.24 -15.37
C GLY A 217 7.50 -2.84 -14.66
N PRO A 218 7.75 -2.40 -13.42
CA PRO A 218 8.93 -2.78 -12.65
C PRO A 218 8.84 -4.24 -12.19
N ARG A 219 9.87 -5.01 -12.53
CA ARG A 219 10.05 -6.40 -12.12
C ARG A 219 11.54 -6.70 -11.95
N TYR A 220 11.92 -7.17 -10.76
CA TYR A 220 13.30 -7.53 -10.41
C TYR A 220 14.33 -6.42 -10.73
N GLY A 221 14.00 -5.18 -10.41
CA GLY A 221 14.89 -4.02 -10.60
C GLY A 221 14.86 -3.37 -11.98
N GLU A 222 14.13 -3.95 -12.95
CA GLU A 222 14.08 -3.48 -14.33
C GLU A 222 12.64 -3.29 -14.82
N TYR A 223 12.43 -2.53 -15.89
CA TYR A 223 11.13 -2.41 -16.54
C TYR A 223 10.97 -3.52 -17.57
N ASN A 224 9.95 -4.36 -17.37
CA ASN A 224 9.67 -5.54 -18.18
C ASN A 224 8.27 -5.47 -18.80
N ASN A 225 8.12 -6.01 -20.00
CA ASN A 225 6.82 -6.23 -20.62
C ASN A 225 6.18 -7.51 -20.06
N PHE A 226 4.93 -7.43 -19.64
CA PHE A 226 4.16 -8.58 -19.19
C PHE A 226 2.71 -8.47 -19.66
N TRP A 227 2.09 -9.64 -19.82
CA TRP A 227 0.68 -9.75 -20.18
C TRP A 227 -0.17 -9.51 -18.93
N ILE A 228 -1.15 -8.62 -19.04
CA ILE A 228 -2.22 -8.42 -18.05
C ILE A 228 -3.49 -9.11 -18.59
N PRO A 229 -3.86 -10.28 -18.06
CA PRO A 229 -5.09 -10.95 -18.45
C PRO A 229 -6.34 -10.13 -18.14
N SER A 230 -7.40 -10.36 -18.89
CA SER A 230 -8.66 -9.64 -18.68
C SER A 230 -9.25 -9.91 -17.29
N SER A 231 -9.08 -11.12 -16.77
CA SER A 231 -9.46 -11.55 -15.43
C SER A 231 -8.82 -10.71 -14.31
N GLU A 232 -7.56 -10.28 -14.46
CA GLU A 232 -6.93 -9.34 -13.52
C GLU A 232 -7.69 -8.00 -13.51
N THR A 233 -8.03 -7.46 -14.68
CA THR A 233 -8.77 -6.20 -14.79
C THR A 233 -10.19 -6.32 -14.22
N TYR A 234 -10.91 -7.38 -14.57
CA TYR A 234 -12.26 -7.63 -14.06
C TYR A 234 -12.28 -7.88 -12.54
N SER A 235 -11.23 -8.49 -11.97
CA SER A 235 -11.14 -8.69 -10.51
C SER A 235 -11.17 -7.37 -9.73
N ILE A 236 -10.70 -6.28 -10.35
CA ILE A 236 -10.72 -4.94 -9.78
C ILE A 236 -12.00 -4.19 -10.17
N ALA A 237 -12.44 -4.31 -11.43
CA ALA A 237 -13.65 -3.64 -11.90
C ALA A 237 -14.92 -4.13 -11.21
N ASN A 238 -14.96 -5.40 -10.78
CA ASN A 238 -16.15 -5.99 -10.15
C ASN A 238 -16.24 -5.74 -8.64
N VAL A 239 -15.35 -4.93 -8.07
CA VAL A 239 -15.39 -4.60 -6.64
C VAL A 239 -16.60 -3.72 -6.33
N CYS A 240 -17.49 -4.21 -5.48
CA CYS A 240 -18.56 -3.41 -4.90
C CYS A 240 -17.98 -2.47 -3.82
N VAL A 241 -17.64 -1.24 -4.22
CA VAL A 241 -17.10 -0.20 -3.33
C VAL A 241 -18.11 0.25 -2.25
N PRO A 242 -19.43 0.33 -2.51
CA PRO A 242 -20.42 0.64 -1.46
C PRO A 242 -20.34 -0.28 -0.23
N ASP A 243 -19.92 -1.54 -0.38
CA ASP A 243 -19.73 -2.46 0.75
C ASP A 243 -18.78 -1.88 1.83
N PHE A 244 -17.84 -1.02 1.43
CA PHE A 244 -16.86 -0.45 2.38
C PHE A 244 -17.50 0.45 3.42
N ALA A 245 -18.72 0.95 3.20
CA ALA A 245 -19.49 1.70 4.21
C ALA A 245 -19.70 0.89 5.51
N THR A 246 -19.66 -0.44 5.43
CA THR A 246 -19.81 -1.34 6.59
C THR A 246 -18.60 -1.36 7.52
N ILE A 247 -17.45 -0.82 7.09
CA ILE A 247 -16.28 -0.64 7.95
C ILE A 247 -16.70 0.26 9.13
N PRO A 248 -16.45 -0.13 10.39
CA PRO A 248 -16.94 0.61 11.54
C PRO A 248 -16.27 1.99 11.68
N PRO A 249 -16.93 2.95 12.36
CA PRO A 249 -16.36 4.27 12.61
C PRO A 249 -15.07 4.31 13.43
N THR A 250 -14.71 3.21 14.08
CA THR A 250 -13.40 3.03 14.74
C THR A 250 -12.23 3.07 13.75
N CYS A 251 -12.49 2.90 12.45
CA CYS A 251 -11.53 3.15 11.38
C CYS A 251 -11.78 4.53 10.78
N SER A 252 -10.88 5.47 11.03
CA SER A 252 -10.86 6.77 10.35
C SER A 252 -10.32 6.61 8.92
N VAL A 253 -10.81 7.41 7.97
CA VAL A 253 -10.40 7.33 6.57
C VAL A 253 -9.89 8.67 6.07
N MET A 254 -8.69 8.68 5.49
CA MET A 254 -8.22 9.81 4.70
C MET A 254 -8.17 9.42 3.23
N SER A 255 -8.52 10.34 2.34
CA SER A 255 -8.17 10.22 0.93
C SER A 255 -7.29 11.36 0.46
N CYS A 256 -6.35 11.07 -0.44
CA CYS A 256 -5.46 12.04 -1.08
C CYS A 256 -5.50 11.84 -2.60
N TYR A 257 -5.70 12.92 -3.37
CA TYR A 257 -5.74 12.89 -4.84
C TYR A 257 -5.00 14.09 -5.42
N GLY A 258 -4.37 13.89 -6.59
CA GLY A 258 -3.95 14.98 -7.45
C GLY A 258 -5.12 15.49 -8.29
N THR A 259 -5.24 16.80 -8.49
CA THR A 259 -6.34 17.39 -9.28
C THR A 259 -6.22 17.14 -10.79
N CYS A 260 -5.04 16.74 -11.25
CA CYS A 260 -4.72 16.44 -12.66
C CYS A 260 -4.54 14.93 -12.91
N ASP A 261 -5.19 14.09 -12.10
CA ASP A 261 -5.21 12.64 -12.29
C ASP A 261 -5.99 12.25 -13.56
N HIS A 262 -5.27 11.71 -14.55
CA HIS A 262 -5.83 11.25 -15.83
C HIS A 262 -6.09 9.73 -15.86
N VAL A 263 -5.88 9.03 -14.73
CA VAL A 263 -6.05 7.58 -14.57
C VAL A 263 -7.31 7.28 -13.77
N VAL A 264 -7.56 8.03 -12.69
CA VAL A 264 -8.74 7.93 -11.83
C VAL A 264 -9.48 9.26 -11.85
N PRO A 265 -10.79 9.28 -12.15
CA PRO A 265 -11.54 10.53 -12.18
C PRO A 265 -11.63 11.14 -10.78
N LEU A 266 -11.54 12.47 -10.69
CA LEU A 266 -11.58 13.19 -9.42
C LEU A 266 -12.92 13.00 -8.67
N SER A 267 -14.00 12.63 -9.35
CA SER A 267 -15.26 12.25 -8.72
C SER A 267 -15.13 11.05 -7.77
N ALA A 268 -14.09 10.21 -7.91
CA ALA A 268 -13.78 9.18 -6.94
C ALA A 268 -13.50 9.78 -5.54
N ALA A 269 -12.84 10.93 -5.48
CA ALA A 269 -12.55 11.63 -4.23
C ALA A 269 -13.83 12.02 -3.48
N SER A 270 -14.78 12.66 -4.17
CA SER A 270 -16.07 13.03 -3.59
C SER A 270 -16.92 11.81 -3.22
N ASN A 271 -16.86 10.74 -4.02
CA ASN A 271 -17.61 9.52 -3.73
C ASN A 271 -17.11 8.80 -2.48
N TYR A 272 -15.79 8.72 -2.26
CA TYR A 272 -15.23 8.19 -1.01
C TYR A 272 -15.53 9.10 0.19
N ALA A 273 -15.49 10.42 0.01
CA ALA A 273 -15.85 11.37 1.07
C ALA A 273 -17.30 11.18 1.52
N LYS A 274 -18.22 10.99 0.56
CA LYS A 274 -19.63 10.67 0.84
C LYS A 274 -19.80 9.28 1.47
N LEU A 275 -19.08 8.27 0.99
CA LEU A 275 -19.17 6.91 1.51
C LEU A 275 -18.79 6.81 2.99
N PHE A 276 -17.84 7.63 3.42
CA PHE A 276 -17.28 7.66 4.76
C PHE A 276 -17.64 8.95 5.53
N GLU A 277 -18.76 9.57 5.18
CA GLU A 277 -19.23 10.82 5.78
C GLU A 277 -19.21 10.75 7.33
N GLY A 278 -18.76 11.83 7.96
CA GLY A 278 -18.59 11.92 9.41
C GLY A 278 -17.28 11.36 9.97
N ARG A 279 -16.49 10.62 9.16
CA ARG A 279 -15.18 10.06 9.55
C ARG A 279 -14.12 10.09 8.45
N HIS A 280 -14.35 10.92 7.44
CA HIS A 280 -13.49 11.07 6.27
C HIS A 280 -12.74 12.41 6.29
N THR A 281 -11.46 12.38 5.91
CA THR A 281 -10.69 13.58 5.59
C THR A 281 -10.24 13.52 4.13
N LEU A 282 -10.56 14.55 3.34
CA LEU A 282 -10.11 14.68 1.95
C LEU A 282 -8.97 15.69 1.85
N LYS A 283 -7.87 15.30 1.22
CA LYS A 283 -6.80 16.19 0.78
C LYS A 283 -6.69 16.16 -0.75
N LEU A 284 -6.63 17.33 -1.36
CA LEU A 284 -6.40 17.49 -2.80
C LEU A 284 -5.08 18.24 -3.00
N ILE A 285 -4.29 17.77 -3.96
CA ILE A 285 -3.04 18.40 -4.35
C ILE A 285 -3.22 18.98 -5.74
N GLU A 286 -3.23 20.31 -5.81
CA GLU A 286 -3.30 21.03 -7.08
C GLU A 286 -2.13 20.66 -7.98
N ASN A 287 -2.38 20.60 -9.29
CA ASN A 287 -1.41 20.29 -10.36
C ASN A 287 -0.80 18.88 -10.32
N ALA A 288 -1.07 18.06 -9.31
CA ALA A 288 -0.54 16.71 -9.23
C ALA A 288 -1.33 15.70 -10.09
N ASP A 289 -0.62 14.76 -10.71
CA ASP A 289 -1.17 13.63 -11.45
C ASP A 289 -1.43 12.39 -10.55
N HIS A 290 -1.76 11.25 -11.17
CA HIS A 290 -2.04 9.98 -10.49
C HIS A 290 -0.89 9.48 -9.59
N ASN A 291 0.35 9.79 -9.98
CA ASN A 291 1.56 9.39 -9.28
C ASN A 291 2.21 10.58 -8.55
N TYR A 292 1.45 11.66 -8.35
CA TYR A 292 1.88 12.87 -7.65
C TYR A 292 3.09 13.56 -8.30
N TYR A 293 3.17 13.54 -9.63
CA TYR A 293 4.01 14.45 -10.39
C TYR A 293 3.21 15.67 -10.86
N GLY A 294 3.85 16.84 -10.87
CA GLY A 294 3.26 18.06 -11.41
C GLY A 294 3.04 18.02 -12.92
N ILE A 295 2.15 18.89 -13.38
CA ILE A 295 1.89 19.13 -14.81
C ILE A 295 3.13 19.70 -15.56
N GLU A 296 2.99 19.91 -16.87
CA GLU A 296 4.02 20.62 -17.63
C GLU A 296 4.06 22.07 -17.17
N ASP A 297 5.26 22.63 -17.04
CA ASP A 297 5.47 24.01 -16.62
C ASP A 297 4.82 24.37 -15.28
N ASP A 298 4.69 23.37 -14.39
CA ASP A 298 4.23 23.57 -13.02
C ASP A 298 5.12 24.63 -12.32
N PRO A 299 4.53 25.73 -11.78
CA PRO A 299 5.28 26.82 -11.19
C PRO A 299 6.09 26.41 -9.95
N ASN A 300 5.80 25.25 -9.36
CA ASN A 300 6.44 24.73 -8.16
C ASN A 300 6.44 25.73 -6.99
N GLU A 301 5.28 26.34 -6.71
CA GLU A 301 5.13 27.39 -5.68
C GLU A 301 5.60 26.94 -4.28
N LEU A 302 5.54 25.63 -4.02
CA LEU A 302 5.96 25.00 -2.76
C LEU A 302 7.46 24.67 -2.71
N ASN A 303 8.23 24.98 -3.76
CA ASN A 303 9.66 24.68 -3.88
C ASN A 303 9.99 23.19 -3.61
N LEU A 304 9.14 22.30 -4.10
CA LEU A 304 9.29 20.85 -3.93
C LEU A 304 10.38 20.31 -4.85
N PRO A 305 11.02 19.17 -4.50
CA PRO A 305 12.03 18.57 -5.35
C PRO A 305 11.45 18.16 -6.70
N THR A 306 12.27 18.18 -7.74
CA THR A 306 11.90 17.68 -9.06
C THR A 306 12.38 16.25 -9.26
N ARG A 307 11.62 15.44 -10.00
CA ARG A 307 12.03 14.10 -10.44
C ARG A 307 11.48 13.84 -11.83
N ARG A 308 12.31 13.30 -12.73
CA ARG A 308 11.97 13.07 -14.16
C ARG A 308 11.49 14.36 -14.86
N GLY A 309 12.07 15.51 -14.50
CA GLY A 309 11.73 16.81 -15.10
C GLY A 309 10.40 17.41 -14.66
N ARG A 310 9.71 16.82 -13.67
CA ARG A 310 8.46 17.34 -13.09
C ARG A 310 8.61 17.61 -11.60
N VAL A 311 7.78 18.51 -11.06
CA VAL A 311 7.63 18.67 -9.62
C VAL A 311 7.20 17.34 -9.01
N ASN A 312 7.83 16.92 -7.93
CA ASN A 312 7.48 15.69 -7.23
C ASN A 312 6.75 16.05 -5.94
N TYR A 313 5.43 15.84 -5.92
CA TYR A 313 4.57 16.09 -4.77
C TYR A 313 4.60 14.98 -3.71
N SER A 314 5.39 13.92 -3.91
CA SER A 314 5.52 12.84 -2.91
C SER A 314 5.89 13.32 -1.49
N PRO A 315 6.74 14.35 -1.30
CA PRO A 315 6.96 14.94 0.02
C PRO A 315 5.68 15.53 0.61
N LEU A 316 4.94 16.33 -0.16
CA LEU A 316 3.69 16.90 0.33
C LEU A 316 2.67 15.82 0.69
N VAL A 317 2.52 14.77 -0.14
CA VAL A 317 1.63 13.63 0.17
C VAL A 317 1.98 13.02 1.52
N ALA A 318 3.25 12.71 1.75
CA ALA A 318 3.65 12.08 2.99
C ALA A 318 3.55 13.05 4.19
N ASP A 319 3.72 14.37 4.01
CA ASP A 319 3.49 15.35 5.09
C ASP A 319 1.99 15.45 5.45
N LEU A 320 1.10 15.48 4.46
CA LEU A 320 -0.35 15.49 4.66
C LEU A 320 -0.86 14.24 5.39
N ILE A 321 -0.25 13.07 5.09
CA ILE A 321 -0.58 11.82 5.79
C ILE A 321 -0.11 11.88 7.25
N MET A 322 1.09 12.40 7.51
CA MET A 322 1.57 12.56 8.89
C MET A 322 0.75 13.59 9.68
N GLU A 323 0.39 14.71 9.06
CA GLU A 323 -0.51 15.71 9.64
C GLU A 323 -1.84 15.07 10.05
N TYR A 324 -2.43 14.25 9.18
CA TYR A 324 -3.64 13.51 9.50
C TYR A 324 -3.44 12.57 10.69
N LEU A 325 -2.42 11.71 10.66
CA LEU A 325 -2.16 10.73 11.72
C LEU A 325 -1.84 11.36 13.08
N ASN A 326 -1.29 12.58 13.11
CA ASN A 326 -1.00 13.29 14.36
C ASN A 326 -2.24 13.99 14.95
N ASN A 327 -3.29 14.19 14.16
CA ASN A 327 -4.47 14.99 14.53
C ASN A 327 -5.74 14.15 14.77
N THR A 328 -5.68 12.83 14.58
CA THR A 328 -6.79 11.88 14.79
C THR A 328 -6.36 10.71 15.64
#